data_AF-A0A7S3XSY2-F1
#
_entry.id   AF-A0A7S3XSY2-F1
#
_cell.length_a   1.000
_cell.length_b   1.000
_cell.length_c   1.000
_cell.angle_alpha   90.00
_cell.angle_beta   90.00
_cell.angle_gamma   90.00
#
_symmetry.space_group_name_H-M   'P 1'
#
loop_
_entity.id
_entity.type
_entity.pdbx_description
1 polymer ?
#
loop_
_entity_poly.entity_id
_entity_poly.type
_entity_poly.pdbx_seq_one_letter_code
_entity_poly.pdbx_strand_id
1 'polypeptide(L)'
;GEGPPTRVVLCALPTDCARHNSPARPHAVTQLVAAAAAAGADRHTAVLLPGLAPDRAVATAAAVARAFPLYSRKSGGGGGPARCVNVVFPPGGLFSGGTGLPRTAVAVAAAVRRAAAWVDMPAEEANVDFLLARAAEVASETGATLQVIRGEALRE
;
A
#
# COMPACT_ATOMS: atom_id res chain seq x y z
N GLY A 1 -11.70 16.16 -7.01
CA GLY A 1 -11.53 17.39 -6.22
C GLY A 1 -10.73 18.34 -7.06
N GLU A 2 -11.41 19.23 -7.78
CA GLU A 2 -10.80 20.20 -8.70
C GLU A 2 -10.57 21.53 -7.98
N GLY A 3 -9.59 21.55 -7.09
CA GLY A 3 -9.10 22.77 -6.46
C GLY A 3 -7.57 22.81 -6.55
N PRO A 4 -6.95 24.01 -6.52
CA PRO A 4 -5.50 24.12 -6.48
C PRO A 4 -4.94 23.38 -5.25
N PRO A 5 -3.74 22.78 -5.34
CA PRO A 5 -3.15 22.10 -4.20
C PRO A 5 -2.96 23.08 -3.04
N THR A 6 -3.50 22.74 -1.87
CA THR A 6 -3.37 23.55 -0.64
C THR A 6 -1.97 23.46 -0.04
N ARG A 7 -1.22 22.41 -0.36
CA ARG A 7 0.13 22.15 0.12
C ARG A 7 0.91 21.36 -0.92
N VAL A 8 2.16 21.77 -1.13
CA VAL A 8 3.09 21.08 -2.02
C VAL A 8 4.36 20.74 -1.22
N VAL A 9 4.78 19.48 -1.29
CA VAL A 9 6.03 19.01 -0.69
C VAL A 9 6.89 18.44 -1.80
N LEU A 10 8.10 19.00 -1.97
CA LEU A 10 9.08 18.50 -2.92
C LEU A 10 10.15 17.72 -2.17
N CYS A 11 10.40 16.49 -2.61
CA CYS A 11 11.39 15.60 -2.02
C CYS A 11 12.37 15.12 -3.09
N ALA A 12 13.66 15.10 -2.77
CA ALA A 12 14.69 14.50 -3.62
C ALA A 12 14.88 13.02 -3.25
N LEU A 13 14.87 12.13 -4.24
CA LEU A 13 15.21 10.72 -4.02
C LEU A 13 16.74 10.54 -4.04
N PRO A 14 17.32 9.71 -3.14
CA PRO A 14 18.76 9.42 -3.13
C PRO A 14 19.21 8.85 -4.48
N THR A 15 20.33 9.31 -5.04
CA THR A 15 20.82 8.80 -6.34
C THR A 15 21.54 7.47 -6.22
N ASP A 16 22.11 7.18 -5.05
CA ASP A 16 22.91 5.98 -4.83
C ASP A 16 22.02 4.75 -4.64
N CYS A 17 22.32 3.69 -5.38
CA CYS A 17 21.62 2.41 -5.28
C CYS A 17 22.65 1.28 -5.32
N ALA A 18 22.80 0.56 -4.22
CA ALA A 18 23.63 -0.64 -4.19
C ALA A 18 23.07 -1.71 -5.15
N ARG A 19 23.95 -2.56 -5.67
CA ARG A 19 23.61 -3.66 -6.60
C ARG A 19 22.48 -4.59 -6.12
N HIS A 20 22.30 -4.71 -4.81
CA HIS A 20 21.30 -5.57 -4.17
C HIS A 20 19.98 -4.86 -3.85
N ASN A 21 19.90 -3.55 -4.10
CA ASN A 21 18.73 -2.74 -3.79
C ASN A 21 17.89 -2.48 -5.05
N SER A 22 16.60 -2.24 -4.86
CA SER A 22 15.71 -1.89 -5.96
C SER A 22 16.05 -0.48 -6.48
N PRO A 23 16.23 -0.29 -7.80
CA PRO A 23 16.47 1.03 -8.39
C PRO A 23 15.28 1.99 -8.24
N ALA A 24 14.09 1.45 -7.90
CA ALA A 24 12.92 2.24 -7.53
C ALA A 24 13.08 2.93 -6.16
N ARG A 25 14.09 2.56 -5.36
CA ARG A 25 14.39 3.12 -4.04
C ARG A 25 13.16 3.17 -3.11
N PRO A 26 12.43 2.04 -2.96
CA PRO A 26 11.13 2.03 -2.28
C PRO A 26 11.22 2.47 -0.82
N HIS A 27 12.33 2.17 -0.13
CA HIS A 27 12.55 2.61 1.25
C HIS A 27 12.49 4.14 1.39
N ALA A 28 13.18 4.87 0.51
CA ALA A 28 13.21 6.32 0.52
C ALA A 28 11.84 6.91 0.15
N VAL A 29 11.16 6.31 -0.84
CA VAL A 29 9.78 6.69 -1.19
C VAL A 29 8.85 6.57 0.01
N THR A 30 8.85 5.43 0.71
CA THR A 30 8.01 5.24 1.91
C THR A 30 8.31 6.28 2.99
N GLN A 31 9.59 6.51 3.31
CA GLN A 31 9.99 7.48 4.34
C GLN A 31 9.55 8.90 3.99
N LEU A 32 9.82 9.36 2.77
CA LEU A 32 9.49 10.71 2.32
C LEU A 32 7.97 10.94 2.27
N VAL A 33 7.22 9.96 1.77
CA VAL A 33 5.75 10.03 1.70
C VAL A 33 5.14 10.01 3.10
N ALA A 34 5.63 9.14 4.00
CA ALA A 34 5.15 9.09 5.37
C ALA A 34 5.44 10.40 6.13
N ALA A 35 6.63 10.98 5.97
CA ALA A 35 6.98 12.27 6.56
C ALA A 35 6.09 13.41 6.03
N ALA A 36 5.87 13.45 4.71
CA ALA A 36 4.98 14.44 4.08
C ALA A 36 3.54 14.31 4.60
N ALA A 37 3.04 13.08 4.72
CA ALA A 37 1.70 12.76 5.21
C ALA A 37 1.53 13.01 6.72
N ALA A 38 2.57 12.84 7.54
CA ALA A 38 2.51 13.11 8.97
C ALA A 38 2.42 14.61 9.28
N ALA A 39 3.02 15.44 8.42
CA ALA A 39 3.04 16.89 8.57
C ALA A 39 1.74 17.57 8.09
N GLY A 40 0.71 16.82 7.66
CA GLY A 40 -0.57 17.37 7.22
C GLY A 40 -1.76 16.47 7.54
N ALA A 41 -2.95 17.08 7.68
CA ALA A 41 -4.21 16.35 7.78
C ALA A 41 -4.89 16.17 6.41
N ASP A 42 -4.09 16.17 5.34
CA ASP A 42 -4.56 16.22 3.95
C ASP A 42 -5.41 14.98 3.61
N ARG A 43 -6.64 15.21 3.13
CA ARG A 43 -7.57 14.13 2.73
C ARG A 43 -7.28 13.62 1.32
N HIS A 44 -6.78 14.50 0.45
CA HIS A 44 -6.41 14.17 -0.92
C HIS A 44 -4.92 14.43 -1.08
N THR A 45 -4.14 13.36 -1.32
CA THR A 45 -2.70 13.46 -1.54
C THR A 45 -2.40 12.98 -2.94
N ALA A 46 -1.78 13.84 -3.76
CA ALA A 46 -1.22 13.44 -5.04
C ALA A 46 0.29 13.20 -4.86
N VAL A 47 0.75 12.00 -5.18
CA VAL A 47 2.18 11.66 -5.17
C VAL A 47 2.65 11.58 -6.61
N LEU A 48 3.49 12.54 -7.01
CA LEU A 48 4.10 12.58 -8.34
C LEU A 48 5.55 12.08 -8.24
N LEU A 49 5.88 11.09 -9.06
CA LEU A 49 7.23 10.51 -9.11
C LEU A 49 7.77 10.61 -10.54
N PRO A 50 8.48 11.70 -10.88
CA PRO A 50 9.02 11.90 -12.22
C PRO A 50 10.17 10.94 -12.53
N GLY A 51 10.28 10.51 -13.79
CA GLY A 51 11.38 9.67 -14.28
C GLY A 51 11.31 8.20 -13.86
N LEU A 52 10.17 7.75 -13.34
CA LEU A 52 9.98 6.34 -13.02
C LEU A 52 9.57 5.58 -14.29
N ALA A 53 10.41 4.64 -14.74
CA ALA A 53 10.05 3.74 -15.81
C ALA A 53 8.85 2.85 -15.38
N PRO A 54 7.96 2.45 -16.32
CA PRO A 54 6.74 1.71 -16.01
C PRO A 54 6.97 0.40 -15.22
N ASP A 55 8.11 -0.25 -15.43
CA ASP A 55 8.57 -1.45 -14.73
C ASP A 55 8.71 -1.26 -13.21
N ARG A 56 8.85 -0.01 -12.74
CA ARG A 56 8.98 0.33 -11.33
C ARG A 56 7.65 0.69 -10.65
N ALA A 57 6.55 0.76 -11.40
CA ALA A 57 5.25 1.20 -10.88
C ALA A 57 4.76 0.35 -9.70
N VAL A 58 4.96 -0.98 -9.75
CA VAL A 58 4.54 -1.90 -8.67
C VAL A 58 5.34 -1.67 -7.38
N ALA A 59 6.67 -1.56 -7.47
CA ALA A 59 7.52 -1.32 -6.32
C ALA A 59 7.21 0.02 -5.66
N THR A 60 6.95 1.04 -6.47
CA THR A 60 6.53 2.36 -6.02
C THR A 60 5.14 2.34 -5.39
N ALA A 61 4.16 1.66 -5.99
CA ALA A 61 2.83 1.53 -5.42
C ALA A 61 2.87 0.84 -4.06
N ALA A 62 3.66 -0.24 -3.93
CA ALA A 62 3.90 -0.91 -2.66
C ALA A 62 4.57 0.03 -1.64
N ALA A 63 5.54 0.84 -2.05
CA ALA A 63 6.24 1.79 -1.19
C ALA A 63 5.30 2.89 -0.66
N VAL A 64 4.48 3.47 -1.53
CA VAL A 64 3.47 4.47 -1.14
C VAL A 64 2.43 3.84 -0.24
N ALA A 65 1.95 2.63 -0.56
CA ALA A 65 0.99 1.90 0.26
C ALA A 65 1.45 1.71 1.72
N ARG A 66 2.73 1.36 1.93
CA ARG A 66 3.33 1.21 3.27
C ARG A 66 3.35 2.51 4.08
N ALA A 67 3.33 3.67 3.44
CA ALA A 67 3.31 4.96 4.13
C ALA A 67 1.94 5.29 4.76
N PHE A 68 0.89 4.53 4.44
CA PHE A 68 -0.48 4.75 4.91
C PHE A 68 -1.05 3.50 5.59
N PRO A 69 -0.60 3.14 6.80
CA PRO A 69 -1.10 1.97 7.52
C PRO A 69 -2.61 2.04 7.75
N LEU A 70 -3.27 0.88 7.80
CA LEU A 70 -4.72 0.77 8.06
C LEU A 70 -5.04 0.54 9.54
N TYR A 71 -4.15 -0.13 10.28
CA TYR A 71 -4.34 -0.40 11.70
C TYR A 71 -3.73 0.71 12.55
N SER A 72 -4.47 1.14 13.58
CA SER A 72 -3.98 2.10 14.59
C SER A 72 -4.87 2.04 15.84
N ARG A 73 -4.25 1.91 17.02
CA ARG A 73 -4.92 1.99 18.33
C ARG A 73 -4.76 3.37 19.00
N LYS A 74 -4.18 4.35 18.32
CA LYS A 74 -3.96 5.68 18.91
C LYS A 74 -5.30 6.35 19.21
N SER A 75 -5.47 6.85 20.44
CA SER A 75 -6.57 7.73 20.82
C SER A 75 -6.62 8.92 19.84
N GLY A 76 -7.72 9.07 19.10
CA GLY A 76 -7.88 10.05 18.02
C GLY A 76 -7.59 9.55 16.59
N GLY A 77 -7.14 8.30 16.41
CA GLY A 77 -6.79 7.73 15.11
C GLY A 77 -7.92 7.05 14.34
N GLY A 78 -9.06 6.76 15.00
CA GLY A 78 -10.11 5.88 14.47
C GLY A 78 -11.35 6.55 13.86
N GLY A 79 -11.41 7.88 13.78
CA GLY A 79 -12.63 8.61 13.38
C GLY A 79 -12.47 9.60 12.23
N GLY A 80 -11.28 9.67 11.62
CA GLY A 80 -11.03 10.58 10.50
C GLY A 80 -11.68 10.09 9.21
N PRO A 81 -12.17 10.99 8.33
CA PRO A 81 -12.65 10.63 7.01
C PRO A 81 -11.54 9.95 6.19
N ALA A 82 -11.93 9.02 5.31
CA ALA A 82 -11.02 8.24 4.49
C ALA A 82 -10.06 9.15 3.70
N ARG A 83 -8.75 8.88 3.80
CA ARG A 83 -7.74 9.53 2.96
C ARG A 83 -7.69 8.88 1.58
N CYS A 84 -7.77 9.71 0.55
CA CYS A 84 -7.64 9.31 -0.84
C CYS A 84 -6.24 9.71 -1.34
N VAL A 85 -5.43 8.72 -1.70
CA VAL A 85 -4.07 8.92 -2.21
C VAL A 85 -4.04 8.55 -3.69
N ASN A 86 -3.73 9.51 -4.53
CA ASN A 86 -3.56 9.33 -5.97
C ASN A 86 -2.07 9.31 -6.30
N VAL A 87 -1.59 8.20 -6.86
CA VAL A 87 -0.21 8.10 -7.35
C VAL A 87 -0.23 8.39 -8.85
N VAL A 88 0.50 9.42 -9.26
CA VAL A 88 0.55 9.88 -10.64
C VAL A 88 1.91 9.53 -11.23
N PHE A 89 1.89 8.82 -12.35
CA PHE A 89 3.06 8.53 -13.17
C PHE A 89 3.02 9.47 -14.39
N PRO A 90 3.97 10.41 -14.55
CA PRO A 90 3.90 11.39 -15.64
C PRO A 90 4.04 10.74 -17.03
N PRO A 91 3.43 11.36 -18.07
CA PRO A 91 3.43 10.82 -19.42
C PRO A 91 4.85 10.86 -20.01
N GLY A 92 5.29 9.71 -20.52
CA GLY A 92 6.67 9.45 -20.95
C GLY A 92 7.04 7.97 -20.79
N GLY A 93 6.34 7.26 -19.90
CA GLY A 93 6.06 5.83 -20.07
C GLY A 93 4.78 5.66 -20.88
N LEU A 94 4.81 4.86 -21.94
CA LEU A 94 3.67 4.52 -22.81
C LEU A 94 2.39 4.21 -22.00
N PHE A 95 1.45 5.15 -21.96
CA PHE A 95 0.04 4.88 -21.66
C PHE A 95 -0.84 5.67 -22.63
N SER A 96 -0.62 5.44 -23.92
CA SER A 96 -1.61 5.63 -24.98
C SER A 96 -1.90 4.24 -25.56
N GLY A 97 -3.04 3.64 -25.18
CA GLY A 97 -3.52 2.38 -25.76
C GLY A 97 -3.21 1.10 -24.98
N GLY A 98 -3.95 0.83 -23.89
CA GLY A 98 -4.22 -0.55 -23.44
C GLY A 98 -3.22 -1.25 -22.49
N THR A 99 -3.71 -1.43 -21.25
CA THR A 99 -3.52 -2.56 -20.30
C THR A 99 -2.12 -2.96 -19.78
N GLY A 100 -1.93 -2.86 -18.45
CA GLY A 100 -0.99 -3.75 -17.74
C GLY A 100 -0.62 -3.38 -16.29
N LEU A 101 -0.48 -2.10 -15.95
CA LEU A 101 0.18 -1.70 -14.70
C LEU A 101 -0.70 -0.99 -13.64
N PRO A 102 -1.80 -0.27 -13.98
CA PRO A 102 -2.65 0.34 -12.96
C PRO A 102 -3.37 -0.68 -12.07
N ARG A 103 -3.93 -1.75 -12.65
CA ARG A 103 -4.68 -2.76 -11.88
C ARG A 103 -3.76 -3.54 -10.94
N THR A 104 -2.60 -3.96 -11.41
CA THR A 104 -1.61 -4.68 -10.60
C THR A 104 -1.05 -3.79 -9.50
N ALA A 105 -0.71 -2.53 -9.80
CA ALA A 105 -0.25 -1.58 -8.80
C ALA A 105 -1.30 -1.30 -7.72
N VAL A 106 -2.58 -1.15 -8.11
CA VAL A 106 -3.71 -0.98 -7.17
C VAL A 106 -3.93 -2.23 -6.33
N ALA A 107 -3.92 -3.41 -6.94
CA ALA A 107 -4.06 -4.68 -6.24
C ALA A 107 -2.91 -4.90 -5.24
N VAL A 108 -1.67 -4.62 -5.64
CA VAL A 108 -0.50 -4.69 -4.76
C VAL A 108 -0.59 -3.68 -3.62
N ALA A 109 -1.01 -2.45 -3.89
CA ALA A 109 -1.19 -1.45 -2.85
C ALA A 109 -2.24 -1.88 -1.81
N ALA A 110 -3.36 -2.43 -2.27
CA ALA A 110 -4.41 -2.97 -1.40
C ALA A 110 -3.89 -4.16 -0.58
N ALA A 111 -3.23 -5.12 -1.22
CA ALA A 111 -2.69 -6.31 -0.57
C ALA A 111 -1.62 -5.98 0.48
N VAL A 112 -0.69 -5.07 0.17
CA VAL A 112 0.37 -4.62 1.09
C VAL A 112 -0.23 -3.97 2.34
N ARG A 113 -1.21 -3.08 2.17
CA ARG A 113 -1.87 -2.43 3.32
C ARG A 113 -2.67 -3.42 4.15
N ARG A 114 -3.39 -4.34 3.49
CA ARG A 114 -4.16 -5.40 4.15
C ARG A 114 -3.25 -6.32 4.98
N ALA A 115 -2.15 -6.78 4.39
CA ALA A 115 -1.15 -7.59 5.08
C ALA A 115 -0.53 -6.86 6.28
N ALA A 116 -0.12 -5.60 6.09
CA ALA A 116 0.41 -4.78 7.19
C ALA A 116 -0.62 -4.63 8.33
N ALA A 117 -1.90 -4.42 8.02
CA ALA A 117 -2.95 -4.31 9.02
C ALA A 117 -3.11 -5.58 9.86
N TRP A 118 -3.05 -6.76 9.25
CA TRP A 118 -3.15 -8.03 9.95
C TRP A 118 -1.93 -8.31 10.82
N VAL A 119 -0.74 -7.91 10.37
CA VAL A 119 0.52 -8.08 11.11
C VAL A 119 0.61 -7.12 12.30
N ASP A 120 0.14 -5.88 12.13
CA ASP A 120 0.18 -4.86 13.18
C ASP A 120 -0.92 -5.06 14.24
N MET A 121 -1.92 -5.89 13.95
CA MET A 121 -3.03 -6.20 14.86
C MET A 121 -2.56 -7.15 15.97
N PRO A 122 -2.82 -6.85 17.25
CA PRO A 122 -2.38 -7.69 18.37
C PRO A 122 -3.14 -9.02 18.39
N ALA A 123 -2.51 -10.06 18.94
CA ALA A 123 -3.01 -11.43 18.91
C ALA A 123 -4.39 -11.63 19.59
N GLU A 124 -4.78 -10.72 20.49
CA GLU A 124 -6.12 -10.69 21.09
C GLU A 124 -7.21 -10.43 20.04
N GLU A 125 -6.91 -9.61 19.04
CA GLU A 125 -7.79 -9.29 17.91
C GLU A 125 -7.51 -10.23 16.71
N ALA A 126 -6.24 -10.44 16.37
CA ALA A 126 -5.77 -11.28 15.26
C ALA A 126 -5.57 -12.75 15.68
N ASN A 127 -6.57 -13.33 16.32
CA ASN A 127 -6.53 -14.73 16.72
C ASN A 127 -6.72 -15.69 15.53
N VAL A 128 -6.66 -17.00 15.79
CA VAL A 128 -6.78 -18.04 14.75
C VAL A 128 -8.11 -17.94 13.99
N ASP A 129 -9.21 -17.66 14.68
CA ASP A 129 -10.53 -17.52 14.05
C ASP A 129 -10.59 -16.29 13.14
N PHE A 130 -9.98 -15.18 13.54
CA PHE A 130 -9.81 -14.00 12.69
C PHE A 130 -9.03 -14.34 11.41
N LEU A 131 -7.89 -15.02 11.53
CA LEU A 131 -7.07 -15.38 10.37
C LEU A 131 -7.78 -16.36 9.43
N LEU A 132 -8.53 -17.32 9.97
CA LEU A 132 -9.37 -18.23 9.17
C LEU A 132 -10.46 -17.46 8.40
N ALA A 133 -11.12 -16.49 9.05
CA ALA A 133 -12.09 -15.63 8.38
C ALA A 133 -11.44 -14.81 7.25
N ARG A 134 -10.24 -14.24 7.47
CA ARG A 134 -9.49 -13.53 6.42
C ARG A 134 -9.08 -14.45 5.27
N ALA A 135 -8.67 -15.69 5.57
CA ALA A 135 -8.33 -16.69 4.56
C ALA A 135 -9.55 -17.06 3.69
N ALA A 136 -10.72 -17.21 4.30
CA ALA A 136 -11.99 -17.47 3.59
C ALA A 136 -12.39 -16.29 2.69
N GLU A 137 -12.24 -15.05 3.16
CA GLU A 137 -12.48 -13.85 2.35
C GLU A 137 -11.56 -13.82 1.13
N VAL A 138 -10.25 -14.04 1.31
CA VAL A 138 -9.29 -14.07 0.19
C VAL A 138 -9.58 -15.21 -0.78
N ALA A 139 -9.95 -16.39 -0.29
CA ALA A 139 -10.34 -17.52 -1.12
C ALA A 139 -11.58 -17.18 -1.99
N SER A 140 -12.58 -16.52 -1.39
CA SER A 140 -13.75 -16.04 -2.13
C SER A 140 -13.42 -14.96 -3.16
N GLU A 141 -12.55 -13.99 -2.82
CA GLU A 141 -12.11 -12.93 -3.75
C GLU A 141 -11.32 -13.47 -4.94
N THR A 142 -10.56 -14.55 -4.75
CA THR A 142 -9.63 -15.11 -5.75
C THR A 142 -10.18 -16.33 -6.49
N GLY A 143 -11.28 -16.92 -6.00
CA GLY A 143 -11.81 -18.19 -6.49
C GLY A 143 -10.99 -19.41 -6.06
N ALA A 144 -10.13 -19.28 -5.05
CA ALA A 144 -9.34 -20.39 -4.53
C ALA A 144 -10.17 -21.31 -3.61
N THR A 145 -9.76 -22.57 -3.50
CA THR A 145 -10.34 -23.52 -2.53
C THR A 145 -9.62 -23.41 -1.20
N LEU A 146 -10.38 -23.27 -0.11
CA LEU A 146 -9.85 -23.27 1.26
C LEU A 146 -10.12 -24.61 1.93
N GLN A 147 -9.05 -25.30 2.35
CA GLN A 147 -9.11 -26.47 3.20
C GLN A 147 -8.67 -26.09 4.62
N VAL A 148 -9.49 -26.40 5.62
CA VAL A 148 -9.20 -26.11 7.03
C VAL A 148 -9.11 -27.42 7.80
N ILE A 149 -7.97 -27.64 8.46
CA ILE A 149 -7.74 -28.76 9.38
C ILE A 149 -7.56 -28.16 10.77
N ARG A 150 -8.41 -28.54 11.74
CA ARG A 150 -8.46 -27.92 13.08
C ARG A 150 -8.75 -28.95 14.16
N GLY A 151 -8.17 -28.74 15.35
CA GLY A 151 -8.50 -29.51 16.55
C GLY A 151 -8.01 -30.95 16.46
N GLU A 152 -8.88 -31.91 16.75
CA GLU A 152 -8.57 -33.35 16.72
C GLU A 152 -8.12 -33.83 15.34
N ALA A 153 -8.61 -33.20 14.26
CA ALA A 153 -8.19 -33.52 12.90
C ALA A 153 -6.71 -33.19 12.60
N LEU A 154 -5.99 -32.49 13.50
CA LEU A 154 -4.54 -32.26 13.41
C LEU A 154 -3.71 -33.36 14.08
N ARG A 155 -4.32 -34.24 14.89
CA ARG A 155 -3.60 -35.29 15.63
C ARG A 155 -3.40 -36.57 14.83
N GLU A 156 -4.13 -36.72 13.72
CA GLU A 156 -4.03 -37.81 12.73
C GLU A 156 -3.08 -37.41 11.60
#